data_AF-A0A2T0A4F3-F1
#
_entry.id   AF-A0A2T0A4F3-F1
#
_cell.length_a   1.000
_cell.length_b   1.000
_cell.length_c   1.000
_cell.angle_alpha   90.00
_cell.angle_beta   90.00
_cell.angle_gamma   90.00
#
_symmetry.space_group_name_H-M   'P 1'
#
loop_
_entity.id
_entity.type
_entity.pdbx_description
1 polymer ?
#
loop_
_entity_poly.entity_id
_entity_poly.type
_entity_poly.pdbx_seq_one_letter_code
_entity_poly.pdbx_strand_id
1 'polypeptide(L)'
;MKSSGALILARDKVVAQRFPADPYSPSSAFLTTPAALAAMRLRCGTNNALCRSKGPAAPTNAQSFCISGSCTFRCNDGYAPGGPDGTQCVASQIQCGGTVCTIPQYGYATCNTDGTCNIGCEAGYERYLPNADSSGPYSCFDTLSDPSNCGMPGHACPDSYNGVGETICKNGECRISCPVGLVMRKAESVSQPYLCYGYGGCPGP
;
A
#
# COMPACT_ATOMS: atom_id res chain seq x y z
N MET A 1 -58.39 -4.56 -26.96
CA MET A 1 -57.61 -5.70 -27.48
C MET A 1 -56.19 -5.22 -27.77
N LYS A 2 -55.19 -5.90 -27.18
CA LYS A 2 -53.74 -5.99 -27.53
C LYS A 2 -52.96 -4.67 -27.68
N SER A 3 -52.06 -4.33 -26.76
CA SER A 3 -50.69 -4.86 -26.55
C SER A 3 -49.64 -4.10 -27.36
N SER A 4 -48.72 -3.43 -26.66
CA SER A 4 -47.30 -3.16 -27.00
C SER A 4 -46.78 -2.34 -25.80
N GLY A 5 -45.93 -2.82 -24.90
CA GLY A 5 -44.75 -3.66 -25.06
C GLY A 5 -43.65 -2.96 -24.25
N ALA A 6 -43.80 -2.94 -22.93
CA ALA A 6 -42.80 -2.35 -22.05
C ALA A 6 -41.60 -3.30 -21.97
N LEU A 7 -40.50 -2.88 -22.61
CA LEU A 7 -39.19 -3.49 -22.53
C LEU A 7 -38.75 -3.43 -21.05
N ILE A 8 -38.89 -4.55 -20.34
CA ILE A 8 -38.30 -4.72 -19.02
C ILE A 8 -36.79 -4.75 -19.26
N LEU A 9 -36.12 -3.60 -19.05
CA LEU A 9 -34.69 -3.60 -18.79
C LEU A 9 -34.49 -4.43 -17.54
N ALA A 10 -33.99 -5.66 -17.74
CA ALA A 10 -33.26 -6.38 -16.72
C ALA A 10 -32.14 -5.44 -16.27
N ARG A 11 -32.36 -4.76 -15.13
CA ARG A 11 -31.27 -4.19 -14.37
C ARG A 11 -30.45 -5.38 -13.91
N ASP A 12 -29.46 -5.73 -14.70
CA ASP A 12 -28.36 -6.55 -14.24
C ASP A 12 -27.91 -5.94 -12.92
N LYS A 13 -28.21 -6.67 -11.84
CA LYS A 13 -27.48 -6.56 -10.61
C LYS A 13 -26.05 -6.95 -10.97
N VAL A 14 -25.29 -6.01 -11.52
CA VAL A 14 -23.87 -5.94 -11.23
C VAL A 14 -23.84 -5.66 -9.74
N VAL A 15 -23.91 -6.75 -8.97
CA VAL A 15 -23.33 -6.78 -7.65
C VAL A 15 -21.89 -6.42 -7.95
N ALA A 16 -21.57 -5.13 -7.83
CA ALA A 16 -20.21 -4.72 -7.56
C ALA A 16 -19.87 -5.54 -6.33
N GLN A 17 -19.20 -6.67 -6.54
CA GLN A 17 -18.61 -7.40 -5.45
C GLN A 17 -17.70 -6.36 -4.85
N ARG A 18 -18.16 -5.80 -3.73
CA ARG A 18 -17.44 -4.79 -2.99
C ARG A 18 -16.32 -5.60 -2.38
N PHE A 19 -15.26 -5.80 -3.16
CA PHE A 19 -14.04 -6.40 -2.67
C PHE A 19 -13.71 -5.64 -1.38
N PRO A 20 -13.37 -6.35 -0.30
CA PRO A 20 -13.01 -5.67 0.93
C PRO A 20 -11.96 -4.61 0.55
N ALA A 21 -12.29 -3.35 0.85
CA ALA A 21 -11.40 -2.23 0.63
C ALA A 21 -10.05 -2.63 1.24
N ASP A 22 -8.94 -2.19 0.61
CA ASP A 22 -7.59 -2.51 1.10
C ASP A 22 -7.60 -2.43 2.65
N PRO A 23 -7.27 -3.53 3.33
CA PRO A 23 -7.39 -3.62 4.78
C PRO A 23 -6.47 -2.64 5.51
N TYR A 24 -5.50 -2.07 4.82
CA TYR A 24 -4.67 -0.95 5.26
C TYR A 24 -5.00 0.39 4.60
N SER A 25 -6.12 0.46 3.87
CA SER A 25 -6.66 1.74 3.38
C SER A 25 -7.07 2.64 4.56
N PRO A 26 -6.99 3.97 4.41
CA PRO A 26 -7.37 4.90 5.47
C PRO A 26 -8.82 4.75 5.97
N SER A 27 -9.70 4.16 5.16
CA SER A 27 -11.11 3.91 5.49
C SER A 27 -11.39 2.49 5.99
N SER A 28 -10.37 1.64 6.16
CA SER A 28 -10.57 0.25 6.57
C SER A 28 -11.02 0.15 8.03
N ALA A 29 -11.74 -0.92 8.38
CA ALA A 29 -12.14 -1.18 9.77
C ALA A 29 -10.92 -1.22 10.71
N PHE A 30 -9.80 -1.80 10.26
CA PHE A 30 -8.56 -1.88 11.00
C PHE A 30 -7.94 -0.52 11.33
N LEU A 31 -7.88 0.40 10.35
CA LEU A 31 -7.27 1.73 10.54
C LEU A 31 -8.25 2.78 11.07
N THR A 32 -9.53 2.44 11.22
CA THR A 32 -10.57 3.33 11.77
C THR A 32 -10.97 2.98 13.20
N THR A 33 -10.30 2.01 13.84
CA THR A 33 -10.50 1.74 15.28
C THR A 33 -10.17 2.98 16.13
N PRO A 34 -10.78 3.14 17.33
CA PRO A 34 -10.44 4.27 18.21
C PRO A 34 -8.94 4.38 18.52
N ALA A 35 -8.26 3.24 18.68
CA ALA A 35 -6.82 3.19 18.88
C ALA A 35 -6.05 3.63 17.61
N ALA A 36 -6.44 3.18 16.42
CA ALA A 36 -5.78 3.56 15.18
C ALA A 36 -5.97 5.05 14.86
N LEU A 37 -7.18 5.58 15.05
CA LEU A 37 -7.46 7.01 14.90
C LEU A 37 -6.70 7.87 15.91
N ALA A 38 -6.54 7.39 17.16
CA ALA A 38 -5.72 8.06 18.16
C ALA A 38 -4.23 8.03 17.78
N ALA A 39 -3.73 6.90 17.25
CA ALA A 39 -2.36 6.80 16.74
C ALA A 39 -2.12 7.76 15.57
N MET A 40 -3.03 7.83 14.60
CA MET A 40 -2.88 8.69 13.40
C MET A 40 -2.76 10.19 13.72
N ARG A 41 -3.27 10.62 14.87
CA ARG A 41 -3.13 12.01 15.35
C ARG A 41 -1.73 12.33 15.86
N LEU A 42 -0.92 11.32 16.15
CA LEU A 42 0.46 11.49 16.60
C LEU A 42 1.40 11.56 15.40
N ARG A 43 2.16 12.65 15.33
CA ARG A 43 3.26 12.81 14.38
C ARG A 43 4.50 12.12 14.93
N CYS A 44 5.10 11.24 14.14
CA CYS A 44 6.23 10.41 14.56
C CYS A 44 7.61 11.02 14.29
N GLY A 45 7.69 12.09 13.50
CA GLY A 45 8.95 12.71 13.13
C GLY A 45 9.85 11.73 12.38
N THR A 46 11.14 11.69 12.73
CA THR A 46 12.15 10.90 12.01
C THR A 46 12.17 9.42 12.41
N ASN A 47 11.59 9.04 13.56
CA ASN A 47 11.73 7.70 14.13
C ASN A 47 10.42 7.12 14.66
N ASN A 48 10.27 5.79 14.57
CA ASN A 48 9.11 5.06 15.08
C ASN A 48 9.01 5.02 16.63
N ALA A 49 10.01 5.56 17.34
CA ALA A 49 10.07 5.54 18.81
C ALA A 49 8.88 6.26 19.47
N LEU A 50 8.38 7.36 18.89
CA LEU A 50 7.22 8.07 19.41
C LEU A 50 5.94 7.23 19.33
N CYS A 51 5.74 6.50 18.23
CA CYS A 51 4.59 5.62 18.08
C CYS A 51 4.60 4.46 19.08
N ARG A 52 5.79 3.95 19.41
CA ARG A 52 5.94 2.84 20.37
C ARG A 52 5.83 3.29 21.83
N SER A 53 6.28 4.50 22.16
CA SER A 53 6.38 4.97 23.56
C SER A 53 5.22 5.86 24.00
N LYS A 54 4.59 6.60 23.08
CA LYS A 54 3.50 7.55 23.36
C LYS A 54 2.20 7.21 22.64
N GLY A 55 2.26 6.29 21.67
CA GLY A 55 1.08 5.83 20.96
C GLY A 55 0.21 4.90 21.81
N PRO A 56 -1.06 4.70 21.41
CA PRO A 56 -1.88 3.64 21.96
C PRO A 56 -1.20 2.28 21.75
N ALA A 57 -1.50 1.32 22.64
CA ALA A 57 -1.03 -0.04 22.47
C ALA A 57 -1.52 -0.61 21.14
N ALA A 58 -0.61 -1.17 20.35
CA ALA A 58 -0.97 -1.85 19.12
C ALA A 58 -1.86 -3.06 19.42
N PRO A 59 -2.78 -3.43 18.51
CA PRO A 59 -3.51 -4.69 18.60
C PRO A 59 -2.58 -5.90 18.77
N THR A 60 -3.11 -7.00 19.32
CA THR A 60 -2.36 -8.26 19.40
C THR A 60 -1.87 -8.68 18.01
N ASN A 61 -0.62 -9.13 17.92
CA ASN A 61 0.08 -9.45 16.67
C ASN A 61 0.23 -8.28 15.70
N ALA A 62 0.22 -7.06 16.22
CA ALA A 62 0.51 -5.84 15.47
C ALA A 62 1.66 -5.06 16.13
N GLN A 63 2.24 -4.16 15.35
CA GLN A 63 3.20 -3.17 15.80
C GLN A 63 2.78 -1.77 15.34
N SER A 64 3.19 -0.77 16.12
CA SER A 64 3.08 0.63 15.73
C SER A 64 4.20 1.00 14.75
N PHE A 65 3.84 1.69 13.67
CA PHE A 65 4.75 2.17 12.64
C PHE A 65 4.56 3.66 12.38
N CYS A 66 5.62 4.31 11.93
CA CYS A 66 5.62 5.68 11.44
C CYS A 66 5.53 5.63 9.92
N ILE A 67 4.36 5.97 9.37
CA ILE A 67 4.12 5.95 7.91
C ILE A 67 3.56 7.31 7.51
N SER A 68 4.14 7.91 6.47
CA SER A 68 3.74 9.24 5.98
C SER A 68 3.72 10.32 7.08
N GLY A 69 4.64 10.21 8.04
CA GLY A 69 4.79 11.16 9.15
C GLY A 69 3.77 11.04 10.27
N SER A 70 2.89 10.03 10.24
CA SER A 70 1.91 9.74 11.30
C SER A 70 2.06 8.32 11.83
N CYS A 71 1.69 8.11 13.10
CA CYS A 71 1.66 6.76 13.66
C CYS A 71 0.47 5.96 13.13
N THR A 72 0.70 4.70 12.82
CA THR A 72 -0.32 3.74 12.37
C THR A 72 0.02 2.34 12.89
N PHE A 73 -0.88 1.38 12.71
CA PHE A 73 -0.63 -0.02 13.07
C PHE A 73 -0.47 -0.87 11.82
N ARG A 74 0.43 -1.85 11.88
CA ARG A 74 0.56 -2.94 10.91
C ARG A 74 0.61 -4.28 11.63
N CYS A 75 0.08 -5.32 11.01
CA CYS A 75 0.20 -6.66 11.53
C CYS A 75 1.64 -7.14 11.37
N ASN A 76 2.08 -8.00 12.29
CA ASN A 76 3.39 -8.66 12.19
C ASN A 76 3.40 -9.65 11.03
N ASP A 77 4.59 -10.06 10.60
CA ASP A 77 4.78 -11.07 9.56
C ASP A 77 3.96 -12.34 9.84
N GLY A 78 3.26 -12.83 8.81
CA GLY A 78 2.35 -13.96 8.92
C GLY A 78 0.97 -13.62 9.51
N TYR A 79 0.69 -12.36 9.84
CA TYR A 79 -0.62 -11.89 10.29
C TYR A 79 -1.17 -10.82 9.36
N ALA A 80 -2.50 -10.70 9.35
CA ALA A 80 -3.19 -9.75 8.50
C ALA A 80 -4.49 -9.22 9.14
N PRO A 81 -4.96 -8.02 8.73
CA PRO A 81 -6.21 -7.49 9.23
C PRO A 81 -7.39 -8.40 8.87
N GLY A 82 -8.17 -8.75 9.89
CA GLY A 82 -9.29 -9.68 9.80
C GLY A 82 -10.00 -9.85 11.14
N GLY A 83 -10.53 -11.05 11.35
CA GLY A 83 -11.41 -11.34 12.48
C GLY A 83 -12.86 -10.89 12.23
N PRO A 84 -13.78 -11.11 13.18
CA PRO A 84 -15.22 -10.90 13.00
C PRO A 84 -15.59 -9.49 12.54
N ASP A 85 -14.86 -8.48 13.01
CA ASP A 85 -15.11 -7.07 12.72
C ASP A 85 -14.04 -6.44 11.79
N GLY A 86 -13.06 -7.22 11.32
CA GLY A 86 -11.95 -6.70 10.50
C GLY A 86 -10.96 -5.80 11.24
N THR A 87 -10.98 -5.79 12.57
CA THR A 87 -10.19 -4.88 13.44
C THR A 87 -8.98 -5.56 14.09
N GLN A 88 -8.76 -6.85 13.84
CA GLN A 88 -7.75 -7.68 14.52
C GLN A 88 -6.67 -8.12 13.54
N CYS A 89 -5.47 -8.44 14.06
CA CYS A 89 -4.46 -9.15 13.27
C CYS A 89 -4.59 -10.66 13.51
N VAL A 90 -5.14 -11.35 12.51
CA VAL A 90 -5.33 -12.81 12.53
C VAL A 90 -4.25 -13.48 11.68
N ALA A 91 -3.90 -14.71 12.01
CA ALA A 91 -2.87 -15.44 11.26
C ALA A 91 -3.33 -15.64 9.81
N SER A 92 -2.43 -15.37 8.86
CA SER A 92 -2.64 -15.68 7.45
C SER A 92 -2.85 -17.18 7.27
N GLN A 93 -3.79 -17.54 6.40
CA GLN A 93 -4.22 -18.91 6.13
C GLN A 93 -3.94 -19.24 4.68
N ILE A 94 -3.38 -20.42 4.41
CA ILE A 94 -3.23 -20.92 3.04
C ILE A 94 -4.47 -21.70 2.57
N GLN A 95 -5.39 -22.02 3.48
CA GLN A 95 -6.59 -22.80 3.20
C GLN A 95 -7.74 -22.34 4.10
N CYS A 96 -8.92 -22.15 3.51
CA CYS A 96 -10.15 -21.78 4.21
C CYS A 96 -11.26 -22.74 3.82
N GLY A 97 -11.93 -23.36 4.81
CA GLY A 97 -13.06 -24.26 4.55
C GLY A 97 -12.76 -25.42 3.59
N GLY A 98 -11.50 -25.88 3.52
CA GLY A 98 -11.06 -26.89 2.55
C GLY A 98 -10.58 -26.35 1.20
N THR A 99 -10.81 -25.08 0.90
CA THR A 99 -10.36 -24.41 -0.33
C THR A 99 -8.95 -23.83 -0.15
N VAL A 100 -8.01 -24.20 -1.02
CA VAL A 100 -6.67 -23.62 -1.04
C VAL A 100 -6.74 -22.19 -1.60
N CYS A 101 -6.23 -21.23 -0.85
CA CYS A 101 -6.23 -19.84 -1.22
C CYS A 101 -5.07 -19.56 -2.19
N THR A 102 -5.35 -18.90 -3.32
CA THR A 102 -4.29 -18.41 -4.23
C THR A 102 -3.78 -17.07 -3.72
N ILE A 103 -2.64 -17.09 -3.04
CA ILE A 103 -2.04 -15.89 -2.43
C ILE A 103 -0.94 -15.38 -3.36
N PRO A 104 -1.01 -14.12 -3.83
CA PRO A 104 0.06 -13.52 -4.63
C PRO A 104 1.30 -13.26 -3.78
N GLN A 105 2.43 -13.00 -4.44
CA GLN A 105 3.63 -12.52 -3.74
C GLN A 105 3.32 -11.23 -2.96
N TYR A 106 3.79 -11.13 -1.72
CA TYR A 106 3.47 -10.05 -0.78
C TYR A 106 1.97 -9.92 -0.47
N GLY A 107 1.24 -11.02 -0.65
CA GLY A 107 -0.16 -11.15 -0.29
C GLY A 107 -0.35 -12.00 0.96
N TYR A 108 -1.57 -11.97 1.48
CA TYR A 108 -2.01 -12.85 2.56
C TYR A 108 -3.41 -13.37 2.26
N ALA A 109 -3.86 -14.39 2.99
CA ALA A 109 -5.27 -14.74 3.02
C ALA A 109 -5.80 -14.91 4.45
N THR A 110 -7.04 -14.52 4.66
CA THR A 110 -7.81 -14.73 5.90
C THR A 110 -9.09 -15.47 5.54
N CYS A 111 -9.72 -16.13 6.49
CA CYS A 111 -10.95 -16.87 6.23
C CYS A 111 -12.16 -16.04 6.61
N ASN A 112 -13.09 -15.88 5.67
CA ASN A 112 -14.43 -15.43 5.98
C ASN A 112 -15.18 -16.52 6.76
N THR A 113 -16.28 -16.13 7.42
CA THR A 113 -17.11 -17.04 8.22
C THR A 113 -17.77 -18.15 7.41
N ASP A 114 -17.96 -17.94 6.10
CA ASP A 114 -18.48 -18.93 5.15
C ASP A 114 -17.39 -19.91 4.63
N GLY A 115 -16.16 -19.79 5.13
CA GLY A 115 -15.03 -20.61 4.70
C GLY A 115 -14.38 -20.16 3.39
N THR A 116 -14.82 -19.05 2.79
CA THR A 116 -14.16 -18.47 1.61
C THR A 116 -12.89 -17.71 1.98
N CYS A 117 -11.94 -17.66 1.04
CA CYS A 117 -10.71 -16.91 1.23
C CYS A 117 -10.93 -15.40 1.01
N ASN A 118 -10.53 -14.60 1.98
CA ASN A 118 -10.37 -13.16 1.89
C ASN A 118 -8.88 -12.84 1.73
N ILE A 119 -8.47 -12.63 0.49
CA ILE A 119 -7.08 -12.37 0.14
C ILE A 119 -6.86 -10.84 0.21
N GLY A 120 -5.73 -10.41 0.78
CA GLY A 120 -5.27 -9.02 0.78
C GLY A 120 -3.80 -8.88 0.35
N CYS A 121 -3.28 -7.66 0.43
CA CYS A 121 -1.85 -7.37 0.28
C CYS A 121 -1.24 -7.06 1.64
N GLU A 122 0.00 -7.47 1.84
CA GLU A 122 0.76 -7.16 3.04
C GLU A 122 0.91 -5.65 3.24
N ALA A 123 1.26 -5.26 4.46
CA ALA A 123 1.46 -3.87 4.82
C ALA A 123 2.45 -3.17 3.88
N GLY A 124 2.00 -2.08 3.25
CA GLY A 124 2.85 -1.29 2.33
C GLY A 124 2.73 -1.69 0.86
N TYR A 125 2.00 -2.75 0.55
CA TYR A 125 1.71 -3.15 -0.82
C TYR A 125 0.27 -2.81 -1.18
N GLU A 126 0.09 -2.22 -2.36
CA GLU A 126 -1.21 -1.92 -2.93
C GLU A 126 -1.67 -3.05 -3.85
N ARG A 127 -2.98 -3.31 -3.79
CA ARG A 127 -3.64 -4.33 -4.61
C ARG A 127 -3.85 -3.80 -6.03
N TYR A 128 -3.38 -4.56 -7.02
CA TYR A 128 -3.63 -4.28 -8.43
C TYR A 128 -4.32 -5.44 -9.14
N LEU A 129 -5.41 -5.11 -9.83
CA LEU A 129 -6.18 -6.04 -10.65
C LEU A 129 -5.95 -5.68 -12.12
N PRO A 130 -5.54 -6.62 -12.98
CA PRO A 130 -5.37 -6.36 -14.40
C PRO A 130 -6.73 -6.18 -15.12
N ASN A 131 -7.81 -6.74 -14.57
CA ASN A 131 -9.13 -6.71 -15.19
C ASN A 131 -10.05 -5.70 -14.49
N ALA A 132 -10.72 -4.86 -15.28
CA ALA A 132 -11.64 -3.84 -14.78
C ALA A 132 -12.90 -4.42 -14.11
N ASP A 133 -13.27 -5.66 -14.47
CA ASP A 133 -14.34 -6.42 -13.80
C ASP A 133 -13.90 -7.04 -12.47
N SER A 134 -12.64 -6.80 -12.07
CA SER A 134 -12.01 -7.33 -10.87
C SER A 134 -11.97 -8.86 -10.80
N SER A 135 -12.06 -9.53 -11.96
CA SER A 135 -11.87 -10.96 -12.08
C SER A 135 -10.39 -11.33 -12.19
N GLY A 136 -10.04 -12.57 -11.81
CA GLY A 136 -8.69 -13.11 -11.95
C GLY A 136 -7.75 -12.86 -10.75
N PRO A 137 -6.52 -13.40 -10.81
CA PRO A 137 -5.53 -13.20 -9.77
C PRO A 137 -5.09 -11.72 -9.75
N TYR A 138 -5.03 -11.14 -8.57
CA TYR A 138 -4.48 -9.80 -8.38
C TYR A 138 -3.02 -9.90 -7.92
N SER A 139 -2.27 -8.81 -8.07
CA SER A 139 -0.88 -8.70 -7.62
C SER A 139 -0.75 -7.61 -6.55
N CYS A 140 0.29 -7.69 -5.75
CA CYS A 140 0.60 -6.73 -4.70
C CYS A 140 1.89 -5.98 -5.07
N PHE A 141 1.82 -4.65 -5.14
CA PHE A 141 2.96 -3.80 -5.52
C PHE A 141 3.23 -2.75 -4.45
N ASP A 142 4.49 -2.57 -4.09
CA ASP A 142 4.89 -1.45 -3.24
C ASP A 142 5.02 -0.18 -4.09
N THR A 143 3.93 0.56 -4.21
CA THR A 143 3.92 1.79 -5.01
C THR A 143 4.54 2.99 -4.27
N LEU A 144 4.95 2.84 -3.01
CA LEU A 144 5.42 3.94 -2.18
C LEU A 144 6.94 3.97 -2.01
N SER A 145 7.60 2.81 -2.09
CA SER A 145 9.04 2.65 -1.90
C SER A 145 9.76 1.80 -2.95
N ASP A 146 9.08 1.01 -3.79
CA ASP A 146 9.75 0.26 -4.85
C ASP A 146 10.06 1.17 -6.05
N PRO A 147 11.35 1.39 -6.40
CA PRO A 147 11.71 2.16 -7.58
C PRO A 147 11.21 1.56 -8.90
N SER A 148 10.85 0.27 -8.95
CA SER A 148 10.34 -0.38 -10.16
C SER A 148 8.84 -0.21 -10.36
N ASN A 149 8.10 0.23 -9.34
CA ASN A 149 6.64 0.30 -9.31
C ASN A 149 6.13 1.61 -8.68
N CYS A 150 6.91 2.69 -8.77
CA CYS A 150 6.70 3.89 -7.98
C CYS A 150 5.45 4.67 -8.42
N GLY A 151 4.53 4.92 -7.50
CA GLY A 151 3.26 5.61 -7.76
C GLY A 151 2.23 4.77 -8.53
N MET A 152 2.67 3.81 -9.36
CA MET A 152 1.82 2.81 -10.00
C MET A 152 2.62 1.58 -10.43
N PRO A 153 1.99 0.40 -10.53
CA PRO A 153 2.65 -0.82 -11.01
C PRO A 153 3.29 -0.63 -12.39
N GLY A 154 4.54 -1.09 -12.54
CA GLY A 154 5.34 -0.99 -13.75
C GLY A 154 5.93 0.40 -14.04
N HIS A 155 5.70 1.40 -13.17
CA HIS A 155 6.33 2.71 -13.31
C HIS A 155 7.73 2.71 -12.68
N ALA A 156 8.71 2.26 -13.45
CA ALA A 156 10.09 2.31 -13.05
C ALA A 156 10.60 3.76 -13.02
N CYS A 157 11.24 4.12 -11.91
CA CYS A 157 11.84 5.43 -11.74
C CYS A 157 13.00 5.62 -12.72
N PRO A 158 13.09 6.78 -13.37
CA PRO A 158 14.16 7.06 -14.30
C PRO A 158 15.50 7.23 -13.59
N ASP A 159 16.56 6.75 -14.24
CA ASP A 159 17.93 6.95 -13.78
C ASP A 159 18.30 8.43 -13.67
N SER A 160 19.35 8.69 -12.89
CA SER A 160 19.95 10.02 -12.79
C SER A 160 20.50 10.48 -14.14
N TYR A 161 20.21 11.71 -14.54
CA TYR A 161 20.60 12.29 -15.83
C TYR A 161 22.11 12.21 -16.10
N ASN A 162 22.93 12.41 -15.06
CA ASN A 162 24.39 12.33 -15.17
C ASN A 162 24.96 10.98 -14.72
N GLY A 163 24.10 9.97 -14.50
CA GLY A 163 24.50 8.65 -14.01
C GLY A 163 24.97 8.63 -12.56
N VAL A 164 24.79 9.71 -11.79
CA VAL A 164 25.23 9.80 -10.40
C VAL A 164 24.05 9.76 -9.43
N GLY A 165 24.13 8.87 -8.44
CA GLY A 165 23.10 8.65 -7.44
C GLY A 165 22.17 7.49 -7.78
N GLU A 166 21.42 7.04 -6.77
CA GLU A 166 20.55 5.86 -6.87
C GLU A 166 19.09 6.28 -7.02
N THR A 167 18.36 5.61 -7.91
CA THR A 167 16.92 5.80 -8.05
C THR A 167 16.20 5.28 -6.81
N ILE A 168 15.37 6.13 -6.22
CA ILE A 168 14.53 5.76 -5.09
C ILE A 168 13.08 6.15 -5.36
N CYS A 169 12.15 5.34 -4.87
CA CYS A 169 10.77 5.76 -4.74
C CYS A 169 10.54 6.29 -3.32
N LYS A 170 9.90 7.45 -3.21
CA LYS A 170 9.57 8.01 -1.90
C LYS A 170 8.17 8.59 -1.92
N ASN A 171 7.26 7.91 -1.22
CA ASN A 171 5.84 8.25 -1.14
C ASN A 171 5.17 8.28 -2.53
N GLY A 172 5.53 7.35 -3.41
CA GLY A 172 4.98 7.25 -4.77
C GLY A 172 5.55 8.27 -5.75
N GLU A 173 6.59 9.01 -5.36
CA GLU A 173 7.32 9.91 -6.25
C GLU A 173 8.74 9.41 -6.49
N CYS A 174 9.13 9.33 -7.76
CA CYS A 174 10.50 9.04 -8.14
C CYS A 174 11.45 10.17 -7.75
N ARG A 175 12.59 9.81 -7.16
CA ARG A 175 13.66 10.71 -6.75
C ARG A 175 15.02 10.05 -6.95
N ILE A 176 16.09 10.82 -6.77
CA ILE A 176 17.45 10.30 -6.72
C ILE A 176 18.03 10.53 -5.31
N SER A 177 18.58 9.47 -4.72
CA SER A 177 19.41 9.54 -3.53
C SER A 177 20.83 9.92 -3.95
N CYS A 178 21.29 11.09 -3.55
CA CYS A 178 22.61 11.56 -3.91
C CYS A 178 23.69 11.12 -2.91
N PRO A 179 24.88 10.72 -3.39
CA PRO A 179 26.03 10.48 -2.53
C PRO A 179 26.36 11.69 -1.66
N VAL A 180 27.07 11.44 -0.56
CA VAL A 180 27.52 12.50 0.36
C VAL A 180 28.28 13.58 -0.40
N GLY A 181 27.95 14.85 -0.13
CA GLY A 181 28.54 16.02 -0.79
C GLY A 181 27.82 16.47 -2.06
N LEU A 182 26.84 15.71 -2.55
CA LEU A 182 26.00 16.06 -3.68
C LEU A 182 24.56 16.30 -3.25
N VAL A 183 23.84 17.14 -4.01
CA VAL A 183 22.42 17.43 -3.80
C VAL A 183 21.62 17.10 -5.05
N MET A 184 20.38 16.65 -4.85
CA MET A 184 19.45 16.39 -5.95
C MET A 184 18.99 17.71 -6.56
N ARG A 185 19.06 17.81 -7.89
CA ARG A 185 18.55 18.94 -8.69
C ARG A 185 17.65 18.42 -9.82
N LYS A 186 16.82 19.30 -10.36
CA LYS A 186 16.08 19.00 -11.60
C LYS A 186 17.02 19.15 -12.79
N ALA A 187 16.93 18.22 -13.72
CA ALA A 187 17.54 18.30 -15.04
C ALA A 187 16.54 18.89 -16.04
N GLU A 188 17.03 19.30 -17.20
CA GLU A 188 16.18 19.75 -18.32
C GLU A 188 15.62 18.57 -19.16
N SER A 189 15.96 17.33 -18.79
CA SER A 189 15.46 16.14 -19.46
C SER A 189 14.08 15.73 -18.93
N VAL A 190 13.17 15.40 -19.84
CA VAL A 190 11.84 14.85 -19.49
C VAL A 190 11.94 13.38 -19.09
N SER A 191 12.84 12.61 -19.70
CA SER A 191 13.04 11.18 -19.42
C SER A 191 13.93 10.91 -18.22
N GLN A 192 14.79 11.86 -17.85
CA GLN A 192 15.70 11.79 -16.69
C GLN A 192 15.65 13.13 -15.94
N PRO A 193 14.57 13.40 -15.20
CA PRO A 193 14.28 14.73 -14.66
C PRO A 193 15.13 15.13 -13.46
N TYR A 194 15.99 14.25 -12.96
CA TYR A 194 16.79 14.48 -11.76
C TYR A 194 18.27 14.20 -12.01
N LEU A 195 19.14 14.96 -11.34
CA LEU A 195 20.59 14.69 -11.27
C LEU A 195 21.14 14.94 -9.88
N CYS A 196 22.29 14.36 -9.59
CA CYS A 196 23.10 14.72 -8.43
C CYS A 196 24.20 15.71 -8.83
N TYR A 197 24.21 16.86 -8.16
CA TYR A 197 25.17 17.93 -8.45
C TYR A 197 25.80 18.41 -7.14
N GLY A 198 27.11 18.61 -7.14
CA GLY A 198 27.82 19.13 -5.97
C GLY A 198 27.54 20.61 -5.78
N TYR A 199 27.73 21.11 -4.56
CA TYR A 199 28.04 22.53 -4.46
C TYR A 199 29.38 22.70 -5.17
N GLY A 200 29.40 23.33 -6.34
CA GLY A 200 30.66 23.81 -6.89
C GLY A 200 31.36 24.55 -5.76
N GLY A 201 32.54 24.10 -5.37
CA GLY A 201 33.37 24.92 -4.51
C GLY A 201 33.51 26.26 -5.21
N CYS A 202 33.25 27.37 -4.50
CA CYS A 202 34.18 28.47 -4.68
C CYS A 202 35.57 27.82 -4.49
N PRO A 203 36.50 27.97 -5.45
CA PRO A 203 37.86 27.48 -5.23
C PRO A 203 38.35 28.11 -3.93
N GLY A 204 38.69 27.28 -2.94
CA GLY A 204 39.31 27.77 -1.71
C GLY A 204 40.63 28.48 -2.03
N PRO A 205 41.04 29.48 -1.22
CA PRO A 205 42.31 30.19 -1.41
C PRO A 205 43.52 29.26 -1.28
#